data_AF-A0A4Q4XP80-F1
#
_entry.id   AF-A0A4Q4XP80-F1
#
_cell.length_a   1.000
_cell.length_b   1.000
_cell.length_c   1.000
_cell.angle_alpha   90.00
_cell.angle_beta   90.00
_cell.angle_gamma   90.00
#
_symmetry.space_group_name_H-M   'P 1'
#
loop_
_entity.id
_entity.type
_entity.pdbx_description
1 polymer ?
#
loop_
_entity_poly.entity_id
_entity_poly.type
_entity_poly.pdbx_seq_one_letter_code
_entity_poly.pdbx_strand_id
1 'polypeptide(L)'
;MVNKIQRRTKPVSKEKTAQRDSLLSAVLANPVDMAPCSFCESRKLECKLSENDSSRCSSCIRYNQANCDVKGLSPEQLQRVAAQHRRLELELEAAEEEADQVNARLRRLRKQKRMWYEKMMKAVTRGIDNLKELERLEREEAGEQDEGPVTGTQSSDRVDWSTVDAVPDDFNWDAVFDPVVAGESSSGGAGRS
;
A
#
# COMPACT_ATOMS: atom_id res chain seq x y z
N MET A 1 -17.34 -20.90 13.28
CA MET A 1 -16.85 -21.89 14.27
C MET A 1 -15.33 -21.83 14.27
N VAL A 2 -14.70 -21.34 15.33
CA VAL A 2 -13.24 -21.15 15.39
C VAL A 2 -12.61 -22.42 15.98
N ASN A 3 -11.83 -23.14 15.16
CA ASN A 3 -11.10 -24.34 15.58
C ASN A 3 -10.04 -23.98 16.64
N LYS A 4 -10.31 -24.28 17.90
CA LYS A 4 -9.30 -24.27 18.97
C LYS A 4 -8.38 -25.48 18.78
N ILE A 5 -7.22 -25.24 18.17
CA ILE A 5 -6.12 -26.21 18.14
C ILE A 5 -5.68 -26.46 19.59
N GLN A 6 -6.06 -27.61 20.16
CA GLN A 6 -5.57 -28.07 21.46
C GLN A 6 -4.09 -28.39 21.34
N ARG A 7 -3.23 -27.47 21.83
CA ARG A 7 -1.80 -27.73 21.96
C ARG A 7 -1.59 -28.83 23.00
N ARG A 8 -1.32 -30.05 22.55
CA ARG A 8 -0.89 -31.15 23.42
C ARG A 8 0.46 -30.79 24.04
N THR A 9 0.47 -30.48 25.34
CA THR A 9 1.71 -30.33 26.11
C THR A 9 2.29 -31.72 26.36
N LYS A 10 3.46 -32.00 25.78
CA LYS A 10 4.21 -33.22 26.08
C LYS A 10 4.64 -33.19 27.55
N PRO A 11 4.60 -34.32 28.28
CA PRO A 11 5.12 -34.36 29.64
C PRO A 11 6.60 -33.97 29.65
N VAL A 12 6.98 -33.07 30.55
CA VAL A 12 8.36 -32.64 30.72
C VAL A 12 9.16 -33.81 31.29
N SER A 13 10.24 -34.22 30.62
CA SER A 13 11.10 -35.29 31.11
C SER A 13 11.83 -34.85 32.39
N LYS A 14 12.01 -35.77 33.34
CA LYS A 14 12.71 -35.50 34.61
C LYS A 14 14.12 -34.92 34.39
N GLU A 15 14.81 -35.37 33.34
CA GLU A 15 16.13 -34.88 32.93
C GLU A 15 16.13 -33.38 32.60
N LYS A 16 15.10 -32.89 31.90
CA LYS A 16 15.00 -31.46 31.54
C LYS A 16 14.77 -30.59 32.76
N THR A 17 14.02 -31.08 33.74
CA THR A 17 13.82 -30.39 35.02
C THR A 17 15.13 -30.34 35.82
N ALA A 18 15.86 -31.46 35.92
CA ALA A 18 17.16 -31.51 36.60
C ALA A 18 18.20 -30.59 35.94
N GLN A 19 18.26 -30.55 34.60
CA GLN A 19 19.15 -29.66 33.87
C GLN A 19 18.84 -28.18 34.14
N ARG A 20 17.55 -27.82 34.17
CA ARG A 20 17.11 -26.46 34.51
C ARG A 20 17.48 -26.08 35.94
N ASP A 21 17.30 -26.99 36.89
CA ASP A 21 17.62 -26.74 38.30
C ASP A 21 19.14 -26.62 38.52
N SER A 22 19.93 -27.44 37.82
CA SER A 22 21.39 -27.32 37.80
C SER A 22 21.85 -25.98 37.22
N LEU A 23 21.26 -25.54 36.10
CA LEU A 23 21.57 -24.25 35.48
C LEU A 23 21.20 -23.08 36.41
N LEU A 24 20.03 -23.17 37.06
CA LEU A 24 19.59 -22.17 38.02
C LEU A 24 20.55 -22.07 39.21
N SER A 25 21.04 -23.22 39.70
CA SER A 25 22.04 -23.26 40.77
C SER A 25 23.35 -22.59 40.35
N ALA A 26 23.83 -22.82 39.12
CA ALA A 26 25.03 -22.17 38.60
C ALA A 26 24.88 -20.64 38.52
N VAL A 27 23.74 -20.16 37.98
CA VAL A 27 23.46 -18.72 37.87
C VAL A 27 23.37 -18.04 39.24
N LEU A 28 22.84 -18.73 40.26
CA LEU A 28 22.73 -18.18 41.62
C LEU A 28 24.04 -18.24 42.42
N ALA A 29 25.04 -18.99 41.96
CA ALA A 29 26.35 -19.05 42.61
C ALA A 29 27.12 -17.72 42.45
N ASN A 30 27.00 -17.08 41.28
CA ASN A 30 27.62 -15.79 40.97
C ASN A 30 26.59 -14.83 40.34
N PRO A 31 25.65 -14.28 41.13
CA PRO A 31 24.62 -13.40 40.61
C PRO A 31 25.14 -11.97 40.43
N VAL A 32 24.95 -11.43 39.23
CA VAL A 32 25.08 -10.00 38.95
C VAL A 32 23.67 -9.41 38.86
N ASP A 33 23.44 -8.33 39.60
CA ASP A 33 22.21 -7.55 39.52
C ASP A 33 22.28 -6.66 38.27
N MET A 34 21.32 -6.84 37.36
CA MET A 34 21.19 -6.03 36.15
C MET A 34 19.80 -5.40 36.08
N ALA A 35 19.63 -4.45 35.16
CA ALA A 35 18.31 -3.93 34.82
C ALA A 35 17.36 -5.10 34.49
N PRO A 36 16.11 -5.07 34.98
CA PRO A 36 15.18 -6.17 34.78
C PRO A 36 14.85 -6.33 33.29
N CYS A 37 14.84 -7.58 32.82
CA CYS A 37 14.32 -7.91 31.50
C CYS A 37 12.81 -7.64 31.42
N SER A 38 12.23 -7.50 30.23
CA SER A 38 10.81 -7.16 30.03
C SER A 38 9.85 -8.07 30.80
N PHE A 39 10.18 -9.37 30.88
CA PHE A 39 9.40 -10.34 31.63
C PHE A 39 9.46 -10.10 33.15
N CYS A 40 10.66 -9.83 33.68
CA CYS A 40 10.84 -9.57 35.10
C CYS A 40 10.28 -8.22 35.52
N GLU A 41 10.40 -7.20 34.66
CA GLU A 41 9.87 -5.86 34.89
C GLU A 41 8.34 -5.89 35.01
N SER A 42 7.65 -6.50 34.03
CA SER A 42 6.18 -6.60 34.04
C SER A 42 5.62 -7.38 35.23
N ARG A 43 6.42 -8.27 35.84
CA ARG A 43 6.01 -9.12 36.98
C ARG A 43 6.65 -8.73 38.30
N LYS A 44 7.44 -7.65 38.33
CA LYS A 44 8.18 -7.18 39.52
C LYS A 44 9.02 -8.31 40.16
N LEU A 45 9.72 -9.08 39.32
CA LEU A 45 10.58 -10.18 39.75
C LEU A 45 12.05 -9.74 39.80
N GLU A 46 12.83 -10.36 40.68
CA GLU A 46 14.28 -10.16 40.72
C GLU A 46 14.93 -10.73 39.46
N CYS A 47 15.70 -9.91 38.75
CA CYS A 47 16.42 -10.29 37.55
C CYS A 47 17.92 -10.42 37.85
N LYS A 48 18.36 -11.65 38.13
CA LYS A 48 19.77 -11.95 38.40
C LYS A 48 20.36 -12.77 37.26
N LEU A 49 21.55 -12.43 36.81
CA LEU A 49 22.20 -13.08 35.68
C LEU A 49 23.64 -13.43 36.06
N SER A 50 24.12 -14.56 35.56
CA SER A 50 25.56 -14.86 35.52
C SER A 50 26.08 -14.48 34.13
N GLU A 51 27.21 -13.78 34.06
CA GLU A 51 27.77 -13.32 32.79
C GLU A 51 28.07 -14.49 31.83
N ASN A 52 28.61 -15.59 32.37
CA ASN A 52 29.15 -16.70 31.59
C ASN A 52 28.20 -17.91 31.49
N ASP A 53 27.37 -18.15 32.51
CA ASP A 53 26.65 -19.44 32.59
C ASP A 53 25.34 -19.47 31.79
N SER A 54 24.74 -18.31 31.51
CA SER A 54 23.47 -18.26 30.78
C SER A 54 23.24 -16.98 30.00
N SER A 55 22.46 -17.10 28.92
CA SER A 55 21.83 -15.97 28.24
C SER A 55 20.53 -15.50 28.93
N ARG A 56 20.02 -16.25 29.91
CA ARG A 56 18.74 -15.99 30.59
C ARG A 56 18.94 -15.70 32.08
N CYS A 57 18.15 -14.79 32.63
CA CYS A 57 18.16 -14.51 34.06
C CYS A 57 17.54 -15.65 34.87
N SER A 58 17.84 -15.68 36.16
CA SER A 58 17.39 -16.69 37.13
C SER A 58 15.87 -16.84 37.16
N SER A 59 15.12 -15.73 37.15
CA SER A 59 13.66 -15.74 37.11
C SER A 59 13.13 -16.31 35.79
N CYS A 60 13.69 -15.94 34.64
CA CYS A 60 13.31 -16.52 33.35
C CYS A 60 13.61 -18.03 33.28
N ILE A 61 14.71 -18.50 33.89
CA ILE A 61 15.01 -19.94 33.99
C ILE A 61 13.98 -20.63 34.89
N ARG A 62 13.66 -20.05 36.06
CA ARG A 62 12.65 -20.59 37.00
C ARG A 62 11.29 -20.74 36.35
N TYR A 63 10.83 -19.74 35.62
CA TYR A 63 9.52 -19.76 34.96
C TYR A 63 9.54 -20.38 33.55
N ASN A 64 10.65 -21.00 33.16
CA ASN A 64 10.85 -21.64 31.86
C ASN A 64 10.49 -20.73 30.68
N GLN A 65 10.88 -19.45 30.78
CA GLN A 65 10.77 -18.51 29.69
C GLN A 65 11.88 -18.77 28.66
N ALA A 66 11.47 -18.90 27.40
CA ALA A 66 12.37 -19.13 26.28
C ALA A 66 13.16 -17.87 25.92
N ASN A 67 12.51 -16.70 25.99
CA ASN A 67 13.08 -15.43 25.59
C ASN A 67 13.36 -14.60 26.85
N CYS A 68 14.63 -14.25 27.04
CA CYS A 68 15.06 -13.32 28.08
C CYS A 68 15.91 -12.25 27.38
N ASP A 69 15.42 -11.03 27.36
CA ASP A 69 16.01 -9.85 26.71
C ASP A 69 16.99 -9.10 27.62
N VAL A 70 17.41 -9.72 28.72
CA VAL A 70 18.32 -9.13 29.73
C VAL A 70 19.68 -8.71 29.15
N LYS A 71 20.17 -9.40 28.10
CA LYS A 71 21.41 -9.05 27.38
C LYS A 71 21.15 -8.19 26.13
N GLY A 72 19.90 -7.75 25.91
CA GLY A 72 19.48 -7.05 24.71
C GLY A 72 19.48 -7.93 23.45
N LEU A 73 19.46 -7.29 22.29
CA LEU A 73 19.57 -7.94 20.98
C LEU A 73 21.05 -8.23 20.65
N SER A 74 21.31 -9.40 20.09
CA SER A 74 22.65 -9.72 19.60
C SER A 74 23.02 -8.87 18.37
N PRO A 75 24.32 -8.65 18.10
CA PRO A 75 24.75 -7.93 16.90
C PRO A 75 24.19 -8.52 15.60
N GLU A 76 24.10 -9.84 15.51
CA GLU A 76 23.49 -10.54 14.36
C GLU A 76 21.99 -10.30 14.23
N GLN A 77 21.27 -10.16 15.35
CA GLN A 77 19.85 -9.79 15.34
C GLN A 77 19.67 -8.35 14.87
N LEU A 78 20.50 -7.43 15.36
CA LEU A 78 20.48 -6.03 14.93
C LEU A 78 20.80 -5.88 13.44
N GLN A 79 21.82 -6.58 12.94
CA GLN A 79 22.16 -6.58 11.52
C GLN A 79 21.02 -7.12 10.65
N ARG A 80 20.35 -8.19 11.09
CA ARG A 80 19.16 -8.71 10.39
C ARG A 80 18.02 -7.70 10.36
N VAL A 81 17.73 -7.03 11.47
CA VAL A 81 16.70 -5.99 11.52
C VAL A 81 17.05 -4.82 10.61
N ALA A 82 18.31 -4.36 10.63
CA ALA A 82 18.78 -3.29 9.75
C ALA A 82 18.69 -3.67 8.25
N ALA A 83 19.06 -4.90 7.91
CA ALA A 83 18.93 -5.40 6.53
C ALA A 83 17.46 -5.47 6.07
N GLN A 84 16.56 -5.92 6.94
CA GLN A 84 15.12 -5.93 6.66
C GLN A 84 14.56 -4.51 6.52
N HIS A 85 14.98 -3.58 7.38
CA HIS A 85 14.58 -2.19 7.31
C HIS A 85 14.98 -1.56 5.96
N ARG A 86 16.26 -1.67 5.59
CA ARG A 86 16.75 -1.14 4.31
C ARG A 86 16.01 -1.76 3.12
N ARG A 87 15.71 -3.06 3.18
CA ARG A 87 14.94 -3.72 2.13
C ARG A 87 13.55 -3.10 2.00
N LEU A 88 12.85 -2.90 3.11
CA LEU A 88 11.51 -2.32 3.11
C LEU A 88 11.52 -0.85 2.68
N GLU A 89 12.55 -0.08 3.02
CA GLU A 89 12.71 1.30 2.52
C GLU A 89 12.79 1.34 0.99
N LEU A 90 13.59 0.46 0.38
CA LEU A 90 13.70 0.39 -1.08
C LEU A 90 12.40 -0.08 -1.74
N GLU A 91 11.71 -1.06 -1.15
CA GLU A 91 10.41 -1.52 -1.64
C GLU A 91 9.34 -0.42 -1.52
N LEU A 92 9.40 0.39 -0.46
CA LEU A 92 8.50 1.53 -0.25
C LEU A 92 8.75 2.65 -1.26
N GLU A 93 10.01 3.04 -1.47
CA GLU A 93 10.38 4.08 -2.45
C GLU A 93 9.91 3.70 -3.86
N ALA A 94 10.15 2.45 -4.29
CA ALA A 94 9.67 1.97 -5.59
C ALA A 94 8.13 2.00 -5.70
N ALA A 95 7.41 1.61 -4.64
CA ALA A 95 5.95 1.65 -4.62
C ALA A 95 5.40 3.08 -4.65
N GLU A 96 6.09 4.04 -4.03
CA GLU A 96 5.74 5.46 -4.07
C GLU A 96 5.90 6.03 -5.47
N GLU A 97 7.00 5.72 -6.17
CA GLU A 97 7.21 6.13 -7.56
C GLU A 97 6.12 5.59 -8.50
N GLU A 98 5.75 4.31 -8.34
CA GLU A 98 4.65 3.70 -9.11
C GLU A 98 3.31 4.38 -8.80
N ALA A 99 3.04 4.67 -7.53
CA ALA A 99 1.83 5.36 -7.11
C ALA A 99 1.76 6.77 -7.72
N ASP A 100 2.88 7.49 -7.79
CA ASP A 100 2.95 8.82 -8.41
C ASP A 100 2.66 8.77 -9.91
N GLN A 101 3.18 7.77 -10.62
CA GLN A 101 2.87 7.57 -12.04
C GLN A 101 1.38 7.30 -12.27
N VAL A 102 0.79 6.41 -11.46
CA VAL A 102 -0.65 6.11 -11.51
C VAL A 102 -1.48 7.34 -11.16
N ASN A 103 -1.08 8.10 -10.15
CA ASN A 103 -1.75 9.34 -9.73
C ASN A 103 -1.67 10.41 -10.83
N ALA A 104 -0.53 10.55 -11.50
CA ALA A 104 -0.38 11.46 -12.63
C ALA A 104 -1.34 11.07 -13.77
N ARG A 105 -1.43 9.78 -14.10
CA ARG A 105 -2.41 9.27 -15.08
C ARG A 105 -3.85 9.54 -14.65
N LEU A 106 -4.18 9.30 -13.37
CA LEU A 106 -5.50 9.55 -12.81
C LEU A 106 -5.87 11.04 -12.89
N ARG A 107 -4.93 11.94 -12.60
CA ARG A 107 -5.14 13.39 -12.74
C ARG A 107 -5.43 13.78 -14.20
N ARG A 108 -4.68 13.22 -15.16
CA ARG A 108 -4.93 13.45 -16.60
C ARG A 108 -6.33 12.99 -17.01
N LEU A 109 -6.71 11.76 -16.64
CA LEU A 109 -8.03 11.20 -16.94
C LEU A 109 -9.17 12.02 -16.29
N ARG A 110 -8.98 12.50 -15.06
CA ARG A 110 -9.96 13.39 -14.40
C ARG A 110 -10.13 14.71 -15.14
N LYS A 111 -9.06 15.30 -15.66
CA LYS A 111 -9.12 16.52 -16.48
C LYS A 111 -9.86 16.25 -17.79
N GLN A 112 -9.49 15.18 -18.51
CA GLN A 112 -10.15 14.79 -19.75
C GLN A 112 -11.64 14.52 -19.55
N LYS A 113 -12.01 13.78 -18.50
CA LYS A 113 -13.42 13.52 -18.14
C LYS A 113 -14.22 14.81 -17.95
N ARG A 114 -13.67 15.80 -17.22
CA ARG A 114 -14.35 17.09 -17.02
C ARG A 114 -14.49 17.86 -18.32
N MET A 115 -13.42 17.97 -19.10
CA MET A 115 -13.43 18.67 -20.39
C MET A 115 -14.48 18.07 -21.34
N TRP A 116 -14.52 16.74 -21.46
CA TRP A 116 -15.52 16.07 -22.30
C TRP A 116 -16.94 16.24 -21.78
N TYR A 117 -17.14 16.20 -20.46
CA TYR A 117 -18.44 16.46 -19.87
C TYR A 117 -18.93 17.89 -20.13
N GLU A 118 -18.06 18.89 -20.00
CA GLU A 118 -18.37 20.28 -20.31
C GLU A 118 -18.72 20.47 -21.80
N LYS A 119 -17.92 19.88 -22.71
CA LYS A 119 -18.20 19.91 -24.16
C LYS A 119 -19.56 19.26 -24.47
N MET A 120 -19.84 18.09 -23.89
CA MET A 120 -21.12 17.41 -24.04
C MET A 120 -22.29 18.29 -23.57
N MET A 121 -22.17 18.90 -22.38
CA MET A 121 -23.22 19.76 -21.85
C MET A 121 -23.46 21.00 -22.73
N LYS A 122 -22.40 21.61 -23.28
CA LYS A 122 -22.52 22.72 -24.23
C LYS A 122 -23.18 22.31 -25.54
N ALA A 123 -22.81 21.15 -26.09
CA ALA A 123 -23.41 20.58 -27.31
C ALA A 123 -24.92 20.39 -27.12
N VAL A 124 -25.31 19.74 -26.01
CA VAL A 124 -26.72 19.52 -25.64
C VAL A 124 -27.47 20.84 -25.48
N THR A 125 -26.88 21.83 -24.79
CA THR A 125 -27.52 23.14 -24.59
C THR A 125 -27.76 23.89 -25.90
N ARG A 126 -26.83 23.75 -26.86
CA ARG A 126 -26.92 24.40 -28.18
C ARG A 126 -27.72 23.56 -29.20
N GLY A 127 -28.10 22.33 -28.87
CA GLY A 127 -28.76 21.41 -29.79
C GLY A 127 -27.88 20.93 -30.94
N ILE A 128 -26.56 20.99 -30.77
CA ILE A 128 -25.56 20.58 -31.78
C ILE A 128 -25.19 19.13 -31.52
N ASP A 129 -25.35 18.27 -32.52
CA ASP A 129 -25.01 16.84 -32.46
C ASP A 129 -23.58 16.55 -32.96
N ASN A 130 -22.93 17.51 -33.62
CA ASN A 130 -21.59 17.38 -34.18
C ASN A 130 -20.50 18.14 -33.40
N LEU A 131 -19.50 17.40 -32.91
CA LEU A 131 -18.36 17.94 -32.17
C LEU A 131 -17.50 18.91 -32.99
N LYS A 132 -17.36 18.70 -34.30
CA LYS A 132 -16.55 19.58 -35.18
C LYS A 132 -17.19 20.96 -35.34
N GLU A 133 -18.52 21.01 -35.35
CA GLU A 133 -19.27 22.26 -35.41
C GLU A 133 -19.17 23.03 -34.09
N LEU A 134 -19.22 22.31 -32.95
CA LEU A 134 -18.98 22.92 -31.65
C LEU A 134 -17.57 23.49 -31.51
N GLU A 135 -16.54 22.79 -31.98
CA GLU A 135 -15.15 23.27 -31.93
C GLU A 135 -14.91 24.48 -32.85
N ARG A 136 -15.55 24.51 -34.02
CA ARG A 136 -15.50 25.67 -34.92
C ARG A 136 -16.09 26.91 -34.23
N LEU A 137 -17.25 26.75 -33.58
CA LEU A 137 -17.90 27.84 -32.84
C LEU A 137 -17.08 28.29 -31.62
N GLU A 138 -16.47 27.37 -30.86
CA GLU A 138 -15.58 27.75 -29.75
C GLU A 138 -14.35 28.52 -30.23
N ARG A 139 -13.83 28.21 -31.43
CA ARG A 139 -12.72 28.95 -32.04
C ARG A 139 -13.13 30.34 -32.51
N GLU A 140 -14.34 30.48 -33.06
CA GLU A 140 -14.92 31.77 -33.45
C GLU A 140 -15.18 32.65 -32.21
N GLU A 141 -15.83 32.11 -31.16
CA GLU A 141 -16.10 32.81 -29.89
C GLU A 141 -14.82 33.20 -29.13
N ALA A 142 -13.76 32.39 -29.20
CA ALA A 142 -12.47 32.69 -28.57
C ALA A 142 -11.67 33.77 -29.33
N GLY A 143 -11.86 33.87 -30.65
CA GLY A 143 -11.28 34.94 -31.47
C GLY A 143 -11.94 36.29 -31.18
N GLU A 144 -13.27 36.31 -31.09
CA GLU A 144 -14.04 37.53 -30.79
C GLU A 144 -13.81 38.07 -29.37
N GLN A 145 -13.47 37.20 -28.41
CA GLN A 145 -13.16 37.61 -27.04
C GLN A 145 -11.79 38.30 -26.87
N ASP A 146 -10.85 38.11 -27.81
CA ASP A 146 -9.53 38.76 -27.79
C ASP A 146 -9.56 40.20 -28.37
N GLU A 147 -10.71 40.61 -28.93
CA GLU A 147 -10.93 41.94 -29.54
C GLU A 147 -11.57 42.97 -28.57
N GLY A 148 -11.84 42.56 -27.33
CA GLY A 148 -12.36 43.44 -26.26
C GLY A 148 -11.26 44.29 -25.59
N PRO A 149 -11.58 45.48 -25.04
CA PRO A 149 -10.57 46.43 -24.59
C PRO A 149 -9.72 45.87 -23.43
N VAL A 150 -8.42 45.75 -23.68
CA VAL A 150 -7.38 45.37 -22.70
C VAL A 150 -7.40 46.35 -21.52
N THR A 151 -8.08 45.96 -20.45
CA THR A 151 -7.88 46.55 -19.12
C THR A 151 -7.23 45.48 -18.25
N GLY A 152 -6.00 45.78 -17.84
CA GLY A 152 -5.10 44.81 -17.22
C GLY A 152 -5.65 44.23 -15.93
N THR A 153 -5.59 42.91 -15.83
CA THR A 153 -5.34 42.20 -14.56
C THR A 153 -4.54 40.96 -14.93
N GLN A 154 -3.28 40.92 -14.52
CA GLN A 154 -2.40 39.77 -14.67
C GLN A 154 -3.01 38.59 -13.92
N SER A 155 -3.67 37.67 -14.63
CA SER A 155 -3.93 36.31 -14.17
C SER A 155 -3.03 35.38 -14.96
N SER A 156 -1.89 35.05 -14.35
CA SER A 156 -0.97 34.04 -14.83
C SER A 156 -1.59 32.66 -14.61
N ASP A 157 -2.45 32.22 -15.54
CA ASP A 157 -2.87 30.82 -15.70
C ASP A 157 -3.46 30.59 -17.11
N ARG A 158 -2.77 31.06 -18.16
CA ARG A 158 -3.07 30.62 -19.53
C ARG A 158 -2.45 29.23 -19.72
N VAL A 159 -3.25 28.19 -19.44
CA VAL A 159 -2.88 26.80 -19.69
C VAL A 159 -2.69 26.60 -21.20
N ASP A 160 -1.45 26.36 -21.62
CA ASP A 160 -1.12 25.97 -22.99
C ASP A 160 -1.56 24.52 -23.24
N TRP A 161 -2.63 24.36 -24.02
CA TRP A 161 -3.27 23.08 -24.32
C TRP A 161 -2.63 22.32 -25.49
N SER A 162 -1.62 22.91 -26.16
CA SER A 162 -0.91 22.26 -27.28
C SER A 162 -0.12 21.01 -26.89
N THR A 163 0.06 20.76 -25.59
CA THR A 163 0.82 19.61 -25.06
C THR A 163 -0.05 18.37 -24.76
N VAL A 164 -1.38 18.45 -24.87
CA VAL A 164 -2.29 17.32 -24.56
C VAL A 164 -2.69 16.50 -25.79
N ASP A 165 -2.25 16.89 -26.98
CA ASP A 165 -2.58 16.26 -28.27
C ASP A 165 -1.71 15.05 -28.66
N ALA A 166 -0.86 14.54 -27.77
CA ALA A 166 -0.24 13.24 -27.98
C ALA A 166 -1.23 12.10 -27.65
N VAL A 167 -2.33 12.04 -28.41
CA VAL A 167 -3.06 10.80 -28.63
C VAL A 167 -2.17 9.97 -29.57
N PRO A 168 -1.79 8.73 -29.23
CA PRO A 168 -1.06 7.88 -30.17
C PRO A 168 -1.84 7.80 -31.48
N ASP A 169 -1.16 7.96 -32.63
CA ASP A 169 -1.76 7.89 -33.98
C ASP A 169 -2.54 6.58 -34.23
N ASP A 170 -2.33 5.56 -33.39
CA ASP A 170 -2.99 4.25 -33.46
C ASP A 170 -4.35 4.18 -32.73
N PHE A 171 -4.86 5.27 -32.13
CA PHE A 171 -6.14 5.24 -31.41
C PHE A 171 -7.33 5.38 -32.38
N ASN A 172 -7.84 4.24 -32.85
CA ASN A 172 -8.99 4.16 -33.76
C ASN A 172 -10.31 4.60 -33.09
N TRP A 173 -10.79 5.79 -33.43
CA TRP A 173 -12.07 6.33 -32.99
C TRP A 173 -13.30 5.65 -33.64
N ASP A 174 -13.14 4.98 -34.79
CA ASP A 174 -14.25 4.30 -35.48
C ASP A 174 -14.74 3.05 -34.73
N ALA A 175 -13.88 2.40 -33.95
CA ALA A 175 -14.24 1.21 -33.17
C ALA A 175 -15.11 1.51 -31.92
N VAL A 176 -15.18 2.77 -31.49
CA VAL A 176 -15.98 3.18 -30.32
C VAL A 176 -17.43 3.50 -30.70
N PHE A 177 -17.65 3.83 -31.97
CA PHE A 177 -18.96 4.23 -32.50
C PHE A 177 -19.56 3.24 -33.48
N ASP A 178 -19.02 2.02 -33.63
CA ASP A 178 -19.69 0.96 -34.38
C ASP A 178 -21.06 0.69 -33.74
N PRO A 179 -22.16 1.08 -34.39
CA PRO A 179 -23.47 0.65 -33.95
C PRO A 179 -23.54 -0.82 -34.36
N VAL A 180 -23.42 -1.74 -33.39
CA VAL A 180 -23.86 -3.12 -33.59
C VAL A 180 -25.33 -3.05 -34.02
N VAL A 181 -25.54 -3.07 -35.33
CA VAL A 181 -26.85 -3.19 -35.93
C VAL A 181 -27.35 -4.58 -35.61
N ALA A 182 -28.50 -4.57 -34.94
CA ALA A 182 -29.33 -5.68 -34.58
C ALA A 182 -29.44 -6.78 -35.65
N GLY A 183 -29.40 -8.02 -35.16
CA GLY A 183 -30.51 -8.95 -35.40
C GLY A 183 -30.33 -9.97 -36.52
N GLU A 184 -29.75 -11.11 -36.16
CA GLU A 184 -30.26 -12.38 -36.67
C GLU A 184 -30.60 -13.28 -35.48
N SER A 185 -31.90 -13.36 -35.22
CA SER A 185 -32.49 -14.22 -34.19
C SER A 185 -32.24 -15.68 -34.53
N SER A 186 -31.57 -16.36 -33.60
CA SER A 186 -31.63 -17.81 -33.46
C SER A 186 -33.09 -18.23 -33.30
N SER A 187 -33.63 -18.96 -34.28
CA SER A 187 -34.89 -19.70 -34.14
C SER A 187 -34.56 -21.20 -34.12
N GLY A 188 -34.43 -21.75 -32.92
CA GLY A 188 -34.50 -23.18 -32.66
C GLY A 188 -35.76 -23.46 -31.83
N GLY A 189 -36.69 -24.26 -32.35
CA GLY A 189 -37.86 -24.68 -31.57
C GLY A 189 -38.98 -25.40 -32.33
N ALA A 190 -38.83 -26.73 -32.45
CA ALA A 190 -39.85 -27.79 -32.31
C ALA A 190 -41.18 -27.78 -33.11
N GLY A 191 -41.47 -28.91 -33.78
CA GLY A 191 -42.84 -29.26 -34.18
C GLY A 191 -42.95 -30.49 -35.09
N ARG A 192 -43.28 -31.64 -34.48
CA ARG A 192 -43.57 -32.95 -35.11
C ARG A 192 -44.80 -32.91 -36.04
N SER A 193 -44.80 -33.74 -37.08
CA SER A 193 -45.87 -34.70 -37.44
C SER A 193 -45.33 -35.71 -38.44
#